data_AF-A0A0F2QDJ0-F1
#
_entry.id   AF-A0A0F2QDJ0-F1
#
_cell.length_a   1.000
_cell.length_b   1.000
_cell.length_c   1.000
_cell.angle_alpha   90.00
_cell.angle_beta   90.00
_cell.angle_gamma   90.00
#
_symmetry.space_group_name_H-M   'P 1'
#
loop_
_entity.id
_entity.type
_entity.pdbx_description
1 polymer ?
#
loop_
_entity_poly.entity_id
_entity_poly.type
_entity_poly.pdbx_seq_one_letter_code
_entity_poly.pdbx_strand_id
1 'polypeptide(L)' 'MKPRKMKTYYARDILKLEIAEELGLMPKIKFGGGWPELTAEESGRIGGVMTRKMRSWGWL' A
#
# COMPACT_ATOMS: atom_id res chain seq x y z
N MET A 1 2.55 -29.92 -3.46
CA MET A 1 2.01 -28.64 -3.99
C MET A 1 1.67 -27.75 -2.79
N LYS A 2 2.30 -26.58 -2.60
CA LYS A 2 1.97 -25.69 -1.47
C LYS A 2 0.60 -25.03 -1.74
N PRO A 3 -0.36 -25.04 -0.81
CA PRO A 3 -1.66 -24.40 -1.02
C PRO A 3 -1.46 -22.90 -1.18
N ARG A 4 -2.03 -22.31 -2.24
CA ARG A 4 -2.08 -20.85 -2.40
C ARG A 4 -2.96 -20.31 -1.28
N LYS A 5 -2.37 -19.63 -0.30
CA LYS A 5 -3.15 -18.94 0.74
C LYS A 5 -3.95 -17.82 0.07
N MET A 6 -5.28 -17.88 0.15
CA MET A 6 -6.13 -16.75 -0.18
C MET A 6 -5.78 -15.60 0.76
N LYS A 7 -5.38 -14.45 0.20
CA LYS A 7 -5.16 -13.24 0.98
C LYS A 7 -6.51 -12.54 1.16
N THR A 8 -6.98 -12.45 2.39
CA THR A 8 -8.08 -11.53 2.75
C THR A 8 -7.54 -10.12 2.62
N TYR A 9 -8.09 -9.33 1.69
CA TYR A 9 -7.74 -7.92 1.55
C TYR A 9 -8.50 -7.12 2.61
N TYR A 10 -7.76 -6.39 3.46
CA TYR A 10 -8.37 -5.47 4.41
C TYR A 10 -8.51 -4.08 3.77
N ALA A 11 -9.43 -3.26 4.30
CA ALA A 11 -9.63 -1.87 3.83
C ALA A 11 -8.32 -1.07 3.77
N ARG A 12 -7.43 -1.29 4.74
CA ARG A 12 -6.08 -0.71 4.81
C ARG A 12 -5.13 -1.18 3.70
N ASP A 13 -5.27 -2.40 3.18
CA ASP A 13 -4.49 -2.86 2.03
C ASP A 13 -4.95 -2.19 0.73
N ILE A 14 -6.28 -2.00 0.59
CA ILE A 14 -6.86 -1.25 -0.53
C ILE A 14 -6.40 0.20 -0.47
N LEU A 15 -6.48 0.84 0.69
CA LEU A 15 -6.07 2.23 0.88
C LEU A 15 -4.60 2.46 0.52
N LYS A 16 -3.71 1.51 0.89
CA LYS A 16 -2.29 1.57 0.51
C LYS A 16 -2.09 1.51 -1.00
N LEU A 17 -2.86 0.66 -1.69
CA LEU A 17 -2.79 0.53 -3.15
C LEU A 17 -3.30 1.79 -3.85
N GLU A 18 -4.41 2.38 -3.38
CA GLU A 18 -4.91 3.66 -3.90
C GLU A 18 -3.90 4.79 -3.72
N ILE A 19 -3.28 4.89 -2.54
CA ILE A 19 -2.25 5.91 -2.26
C ILE A 19 -1.01 5.67 -3.12
N ALA A 20 -0.60 4.41 -3.32
CA ALA A 20 0.51 4.09 -4.20
C ALA A 20 0.22 4.47 -5.66
N GLU A 21 -1.03 4.35 -6.10
CA GLU A 21 -1.48 4.80 -7.42
C GLU A 21 -1.49 6.33 -7.52
N GLU A 22 -2.01 7.03 -6.50
CA GLU A 22 -1.99 8.50 -6.39
C GLU A 22 -0.56 9.07 -6.42
N LEU A 23 0.39 8.36 -5.81
CA LEU A 23 1.82 8.71 -5.79
C LEU A 23 2.60 8.24 -7.03
N GLY A 24 1.98 7.54 -7.98
CA GLY A 24 2.65 7.02 -9.18
C GLY A 24 3.62 5.85 -8.92
N LEU A 25 3.51 5.21 -7.76
CA LEU A 25 4.33 4.07 -7.34
C LEU A 25 3.73 2.71 -7.71
N MET A 26 2.47 2.69 -8.15
CA MET A 26 1.79 1.49 -8.62
C MET A 26 2.56 0.68 -9.68
N PRO A 27 3.27 1.28 -10.68
CA PRO A 27 4.06 0.50 -11.62
C PRO A 27 5.20 -0.29 -10.94
N LYS A 28 5.87 0.28 -9.93
CA LYS A 28 6.90 -0.44 -9.16
C LYS A 28 6.32 -1.62 -8.38
N ILE A 29 5.17 -1.42 -7.76
CA ILE A 29 4.49 -2.48 -7.01
C ILE A 29 3.97 -3.58 -7.95
N LYS A 30 3.37 -3.23 -9.08
CA LYS A 30 2.81 -4.22 -10.02
C LYS A 30 3.87 -4.95 -10.84
N PHE A 31 4.89 -4.24 -11.33
CA PHE A 31 5.85 -4.78 -12.30
C PHE A 31 7.24 -5.06 -11.71
N GLY A 32 7.62 -4.38 -10.63
CA GLY A 32 8.97 -4.38 -10.08
C GLY A 32 9.23 -5.33 -8.90
N GLY A 33 8.25 -6.16 -8.54
CA GLY A 33 8.40 -7.13 -7.44
C GLY A 33 7.70 -6.74 -6.15
N GLY A 34 6.84 -5.72 -6.18
CA GLY A 34 5.91 -5.41 -5.10
C GLY A 34 6.42 -4.34 -4.15
N TRP A 35 5.87 -4.39 -2.93
CA TRP A 35 6.26 -3.52 -1.82
C TRP A 35 7.77 -3.45 -1.51
N PRO A 36 8.58 -4.54 -1.62
CA PRO A 36 10.00 -4.45 -1.34
C PRO A 36 10.82 -3.70 -2.40
N GLU A 37 10.25 -3.39 -3.58
CA GLU A 37 10.94 -2.54 -4.57
C GLU A 37 10.86 -1.05 -4.23
N LEU A 38 9.95 -0.67 -3.32
CA LEU A 38 9.84 0.70 -2.87
C LEU A 38 11.01 1.07 -1.95
N THR A 39 11.55 2.26 -2.14
CA THR A 39 12.52 2.84 -1.22
C THR A 39 11.87 3.16 0.13
N ALA A 40 12.69 3.37 1.16
CA ALA A 40 12.23 3.81 2.48
C ALA A 40 11.46 5.14 2.41
N GLU A 41 11.84 6.05 1.49
CA GLU A 41 11.14 7.31 1.29
C GLU A 41 9.75 7.10 0.65
N GLU A 42 9.66 6.25 -0.38
CA GLU A 42 8.40 5.96 -1.09
C GLU A 42 7.39 5.24 -0.19
N SER A 43 7.85 4.19 0.49
CA SER A 43 7.03 3.46 1.47
C SER A 43 6.65 4.36 2.66
N GLY A 44 7.55 5.24 3.11
CA GLY A 44 7.29 6.24 4.13
C GLY A 44 6.22 7.26 3.72
N ARG A 45 6.26 7.75 2.47
CA ARG A 45 5.21 8.63 1.93
C ARG A 45 3.84 7.96 1.92
N ILE A 46 3.75 6.71 1.46
CA ILE A 46 2.49 5.94 1.46
C ILE A 46 1.95 5.82 2.89
N GLY A 47 2.80 5.44 3.85
CA GLY A 47 2.41 5.33 5.26
C GLY A 47 1.96 6.66 5.88
N GLY A 48 2.63 7.75 5.55
CA GLY A 48 2.28 9.10 6.03
C GLY A 48 0.93 9.58 5.50
N VAL A 49 0.67 9.41 4.19
CA VAL A 49 -0.63 9.74 3.57
C VAL A 49 -1.75 8.87 4.14
N MET A 50 -1.49 7.56 4.31
CA MET A 50 -2.43 6.61 4.89
C MET A 50 -2.85 7.06 6.29
N THR A 51 -1.88 7.41 7.13
CA THR A 51 -2.11 7.88 8.50
C THR A 51 -2.92 9.18 8.51
N ARG A 52 -2.63 10.13 7.61
CA ARG A 52 -3.43 11.37 7.48
C ARG A 52 -4.87 11.10 7.06
N LYS A 53 -5.10 10.22 6.06
CA LYS A 53 -6.45 9.84 5.63
C LYS A 53 -7.21 9.14 6.76
N MET A 54 -6.58 8.17 7.42
CA MET A 54 -7.18 7.46 8.57
C MET A 54 -7.55 8.40 9.72
N ARG A 55 -6.68 9.36 10.05
CA ARG A 55 -6.98 10.39 11.08
C ARG A 55 -8.13 11.30 10.66
N SER A 56 -8.19 11.70 9.39
CA SER A 56 -9.29 12.51 8.86
C SER A 56 -10.64 11.79 8.90
N TRP A 57 -10.63 10.45 8.79
CA TRP A 57 -11.83 9.62 8.86
C TRP A 57 -12.21 9.21 10.28
N GLY A 58 -11.42 9.60 11.30
CA GLY A 58 -11.65 9.18 12.69
C GLY A 58 -11.39 7.69 12.93
N TRP A 59 -10.56 7.05 12.10
CA TRP A 59 -10.14 5.66 12.28
C TRP A 59 -8.95 5.50 13.25
N LEU A 60 -8.30 6.62 13.58
CA LEU A 60 -7.20 6.78 14.54
C LEU A 60 -7.64 7.79 15.59
#